data_AF-A0A090S2M2-F1
#
_entry.id   AF-A0A090S2M2-F1
#
_cell.length_a   1.000
_cell.length_b   1.000
_cell.length_c   1.000
_cell.angle_alpha   90.00
_cell.angle_beta   90.00
_cell.angle_gamma   90.00
#
_symmetry.space_group_name_H-M   'P 1'
#
loop_
_entity.id
_entity.type
_entity.pdbx_description
1 polymer ?
#
loop_
_entity_poly.entity_id
_entity_poly.type
_entity_poly.pdbx_seq_one_letter_code
_entity_poly.pdbx_strand_id
1 'polypeptide(L)'
;MQDFSPSKSQKRLWSKGKHLRWEIRSQLDEKWFELYAKYIEGRHASGSMYPPREKEFFEFADCAWLTMHYLHIYDGDVLVAIAITDILENSASAFYTFFDPVYELSLGTYAVLCQLEYCRQYNKQWLYLGYQIDDCPAMNYKTRFQRHQRLVNQRWQG
;
A
#
# COMPACT_ATOMS: atom_id res chain seq x y z
N MET A 1 1.52 -9.21 -15.42
CA MET A 1 0.68 -9.71 -14.31
C MET A 1 0.03 -11.07 -14.58
N GLN A 2 0.07 -11.57 -15.82
CA GLN A 2 -0.49 -12.87 -16.20
C GLN A 2 0.10 -14.06 -15.42
N ASP A 3 1.30 -13.90 -14.83
CA ASP A 3 1.97 -14.97 -14.06
C ASP A 3 1.80 -14.88 -12.54
N PHE A 4 1.07 -13.88 -12.01
CA PHE A 4 0.85 -13.78 -10.57
C PHE A 4 -0.22 -14.77 -10.11
N SER A 5 0.14 -15.67 -9.20
CA SER A 5 -0.78 -16.58 -8.52
C SER A 5 -0.76 -16.33 -7.01
N PRO A 6 -1.88 -15.93 -6.38
CA PRO A 6 -1.89 -15.66 -4.96
C PRO A 6 -1.58 -16.95 -4.16
N SER A 7 -0.73 -16.84 -3.15
CA SER A 7 -0.45 -17.91 -2.21
C SER A 7 -1.70 -18.31 -1.39
N LYS A 8 -1.68 -19.47 -0.74
CA LYS A 8 -2.80 -19.93 0.10
C LYS A 8 -3.19 -18.90 1.18
N SER A 9 -2.21 -18.23 1.79
CA SER A 9 -2.45 -17.20 2.81
C SER A 9 -3.05 -15.93 2.21
N GLN A 10 -2.60 -15.52 1.01
CA GLN A 10 -3.17 -14.39 0.28
C GLN A 10 -4.61 -14.67 -0.18
N LYS A 11 -4.90 -15.88 -0.69
CA LYS A 11 -6.28 -16.30 -1.02
C LYS A 11 -7.20 -16.26 0.20
N ARG A 12 -6.72 -16.75 1.35
CA ARG A 12 -7.46 -16.69 2.61
C ARG A 12 -7.70 -15.25 3.08
N LEU A 13 -6.67 -14.39 3.01
CA LEU A 13 -6.80 -12.98 3.36
C LEU A 13 -7.81 -12.26 2.46
N TRP A 14 -7.72 -12.46 1.14
CA TRP A 14 -8.67 -11.94 0.16
C TRP A 14 -10.11 -12.37 0.50
N SER A 15 -10.31 -13.65 0.81
CA SER A 15 -11.63 -14.15 1.19
C SER A 15 -12.15 -13.53 2.49
N LYS A 16 -11.27 -13.25 3.47
CA LYS A 16 -11.65 -12.63 4.73
C LYS A 16 -11.96 -11.14 4.60
N GLY A 17 -11.37 -10.45 3.62
CA GLY A 17 -11.61 -9.02 3.38
C GLY A 17 -12.70 -8.75 2.33
N LYS A 18 -13.56 -9.72 1.99
CA LYS A 18 -14.62 -9.52 0.99
C LYS A 18 -15.67 -8.48 1.40
N HIS A 19 -15.84 -8.25 2.70
CA HIS A 19 -16.74 -7.23 3.24
C HIS A 19 -16.17 -5.82 3.12
N LEU A 20 -14.85 -5.69 2.89
CA LEU A 20 -14.19 -4.41 2.71
C LEU A 20 -14.46 -3.86 1.30
N ARG A 21 -14.85 -2.58 1.25
CA ARG A 21 -14.94 -1.82 0.00
C ARG A 21 -13.60 -1.17 -0.28
N TRP A 22 -13.18 -1.14 -1.53
CA TRP A 22 -11.99 -0.40 -1.92
C TRP A 22 -12.22 0.36 -3.22
N GLU A 23 -11.54 1.49 -3.37
CA GLU A 23 -11.60 2.35 -4.54
C GLU A 23 -10.29 3.12 -4.71
N ILE A 24 -9.96 3.53 -5.93
CA ILE A 24 -8.82 4.39 -6.19
C ILE A 24 -9.30 5.78 -6.59
N ARG A 25 -8.80 6.81 -5.91
CA ARG A 25 -9.16 8.22 -6.12
C ARG A 25 -7.90 9.08 -6.28
N SER A 26 -8.01 10.22 -6.96
CA SER A 26 -6.94 11.23 -7.05
C SER A 26 -6.91 12.21 -5.87
N GLN A 27 -7.82 12.02 -4.90
CA GLN A 27 -7.93 12.85 -3.71
C GLN A 27 -7.96 11.96 -2.47
N LEU A 28 -7.34 12.42 -1.39
CA LEU A 28 -7.44 11.77 -0.08
C LEU A 28 -8.87 11.88 0.46
N ASP A 29 -9.23 10.91 1.32
CA ASP A 29 -10.49 10.95 2.06
C ASP A 29 -10.36 11.95 3.21
N GLU A 30 -11.45 12.62 3.62
CA GLU A 30 -11.42 13.64 4.67
C GLU A 30 -10.83 13.13 6.01
N LYS A 31 -10.94 11.83 6.28
CA LYS A 31 -10.42 11.18 7.49
C LYS A 31 -9.00 10.63 7.35
N TRP A 32 -8.31 10.90 6.24
CA TRP A 32 -6.98 10.36 5.96
C TRP A 32 -5.98 10.69 7.08
N PHE A 33 -5.98 11.93 7.59
CA PHE A 33 -4.98 12.36 8.55
C PHE A 33 -5.21 11.73 9.93
N GLU A 34 -6.48 11.56 10.33
CA GLU A 34 -6.82 10.85 11.57
C GLU A 34 -6.30 9.41 11.53
N LEU A 35 -6.49 8.71 10.40
CA LEU A 35 -5.98 7.37 10.18
C LEU A 35 -4.44 7.33 10.16
N TYR A 36 -3.81 8.29 9.48
CA TYR A 36 -2.36 8.41 9.40
C TYR A 36 -1.73 8.64 10.78
N ALA A 37 -2.28 9.56 11.57
CA ALA A 37 -1.80 9.86 12.91
C ALA A 37 -1.88 8.62 13.81
N LYS A 38 -3.03 7.93 13.83
CA LYS A 38 -3.20 6.64 14.55
C LYS A 38 -2.15 5.61 14.15
N TYR A 39 -1.87 5.48 12.85
CA TYR A 39 -0.87 4.55 12.35
C TYR A 39 0.55 4.89 12.80
N ILE A 40 0.96 6.17 12.69
CA ILE A 40 2.29 6.62 13.09
C ILE A 40 2.47 6.49 14.61
N GLU A 41 1.51 6.94 15.40
CA GLU A 41 1.56 6.81 16.86
C GLU A 41 1.57 5.35 17.31
N GLY A 42 0.78 4.49 16.66
CA GLY A 42 0.66 3.08 17.03
C GLY A 42 1.83 2.20 16.58
N ARG A 43 2.50 2.49 15.47
CA ARG A 43 3.52 1.61 14.87
C ARG A 43 4.88 2.26 14.65
N HIS A 44 4.96 3.58 14.62
CA HIS A 44 6.16 4.33 14.23
C HIS A 44 6.47 5.48 15.19
N ALA A 45 6.10 5.38 16.48
CA ALA A 45 6.33 6.42 17.48
C ALA A 45 7.81 6.76 17.71
N SER A 46 8.72 5.85 17.36
CA SER A 46 10.17 6.07 17.40
C SER A 46 10.79 6.38 16.02
N GLY A 47 9.96 6.55 14.99
CA GLY A 47 10.39 6.77 13.61
C GLY A 47 10.48 8.25 13.23
N SER A 48 11.10 8.52 12.08
CA SER A 48 11.30 9.89 11.57
C SER A 48 10.01 10.63 11.20
N MET A 49 8.89 9.91 11.05
CA MET A 49 7.56 10.48 10.78
C MET A 49 6.79 10.85 12.05
N TYR A 50 7.38 10.64 13.25
CA TYR A 50 6.77 11.01 14.51
C TYR A 50 7.32 12.36 15.02
N PRO A 51 6.46 13.26 15.55
CA PRO A 51 5.00 13.16 15.59
C PRO A 51 4.36 13.38 14.21
N PRO A 52 3.17 12.83 13.94
CA PRO A 52 2.53 12.96 12.64
C PRO A 52 2.17 14.42 12.33
N ARG A 53 2.58 14.91 11.15
CA ARG A 53 2.24 16.25 10.66
C ARG A 53 1.81 16.19 9.20
N GLU A 54 0.72 16.86 8.85
CA GLU A 54 0.20 16.89 7.46
C GLU A 54 1.25 17.41 6.47
N LYS A 55 1.93 18.50 6.82
CA LYS A 55 2.96 19.10 5.96
C LYS A 55 4.07 18.11 5.62
N GLU A 56 4.58 17.37 6.61
CA GLU A 56 5.65 16.39 6.41
C GLU A 56 5.17 15.20 5.58
N PHE A 57 3.91 14.80 5.72
CA PHE A 57 3.31 13.77 4.87
C PHE A 57 3.30 14.21 3.41
N PHE A 58 2.86 15.44 3.11
CA PHE A 58 2.87 15.95 1.75
C PHE A 58 4.29 16.14 1.23
N GLU A 59 5.23 16.67 2.01
CA GLU A 59 6.64 16.77 1.59
C GLU A 59 7.26 15.39 1.29
N PHE A 60 6.87 14.35 2.04
CA PHE A 60 7.30 12.97 1.81
C PHE A 60 6.65 12.35 0.56
N ALA A 61 5.36 12.60 0.35
CA ALA A 61 4.57 11.93 -0.66
C ALA A 61 4.51 12.69 -2.00
N ASP A 62 4.84 13.98 -2.01
CA ASP A 62 4.73 14.85 -3.17
C ASP A 62 5.69 14.43 -4.29
N CYS A 63 5.16 14.47 -5.50
CA CYS A 63 5.83 14.08 -6.71
C CYS A 63 5.39 15.03 -7.82
N ALA A 64 6.16 16.10 -8.02
CA ALA A 64 5.81 17.22 -8.90
C ALA A 64 5.48 16.85 -10.36
N TRP A 65 5.85 15.64 -10.81
CA TRP A 65 5.72 15.18 -12.18
C TRP A 65 4.64 14.09 -12.36
N LEU A 66 3.94 13.69 -11.30
CA LEU A 66 2.91 12.65 -11.36
C LEU A 66 1.66 13.02 -10.57
N THR A 67 0.50 12.70 -11.13
CA THR A 67 -0.76 12.76 -10.37
C THR A 67 -0.81 11.63 -9.37
N MET A 68 -0.79 11.98 -8.08
CA MET A 68 -0.95 11.02 -7.00
C MET A 68 -2.34 10.39 -7.02
N HIS A 69 -2.38 9.06 -6.89
CA HIS A 69 -3.62 8.34 -6.62
C HIS A 69 -3.50 7.62 -5.29
N TYR A 70 -4.65 7.31 -4.70
CA TYR A 70 -4.76 6.70 -3.40
C TYR A 70 -5.77 5.56 -3.50
N LEU A 71 -5.36 4.36 -3.10
CA LEU A 71 -6.27 3.26 -2.84
C LEU A 71 -6.84 3.45 -1.43
N HIS A 72 -8.13 3.70 -1.33
CA HIS A 72 -8.87 3.74 -0.07
C HIS A 72 -9.51 2.38 0.18
N ILE A 73 -9.49 1.94 1.44
CA ILE A 73 -10.19 0.73 1.89
C ILE A 73 -11.08 1.11 3.07
N TYR A 74 -12.34 0.69 2.99
CA TYR A 74 -13.38 0.97 3.98
C TYR A 74 -13.99 -0.32 4.53
N ASP A 75 -14.28 -0.31 5.82
CA ASP A 75 -15.20 -1.26 6.47
C ASP A 75 -16.52 -0.53 6.76
N GLY A 76 -17.56 -0.84 5.99
CA GLY A 76 -18.75 0.01 5.90
C GLY A 76 -18.38 1.42 5.42
N ASP A 77 -18.68 2.43 6.24
CA ASP A 77 -18.35 3.84 5.98
C ASP A 77 -17.05 4.29 6.66
N VAL A 78 -16.37 3.40 7.39
CA VAL A 78 -15.15 3.73 8.13
C VAL A 78 -13.94 3.49 7.25
N LEU A 79 -13.12 4.52 7.04
CA LEU A 79 -11.83 4.41 6.36
C LEU A 79 -10.82 3.65 7.25
N VAL A 80 -10.34 2.50 6.78
CA VAL A 80 -9.42 1.63 7.53
C VAL A 80 -8.02 1.53 6.95
N ALA A 81 -7.82 1.83 5.65
CA ALA A 81 -6.50 1.88 5.05
C ALA A 81 -6.44 2.84 3.86
N ILE A 82 -5.26 3.44 3.66
CA ILE A 82 -4.88 4.15 2.44
C ILE A 82 -3.53 3.63 1.95
N ALA A 83 -3.43 3.33 0.65
CA ALA A 83 -2.16 3.13 -0.03
C ALA A 83 -1.95 4.19 -1.11
N ILE A 84 -0.84 4.93 -1.00
CA ILE A 84 -0.37 5.83 -2.05
C ILE A 84 0.03 4.97 -3.25
N THR A 85 -0.70 5.16 -4.35
CA THR A 85 -0.64 4.31 -5.54
C THR A 85 -0.35 5.17 -6.76
N ASP A 86 0.83 5.01 -7.35
CA ASP A 86 1.12 5.66 -8.63
C ASP A 86 0.52 4.85 -9.75
N ILE A 87 -0.18 5.49 -10.69
CA ILE A 87 -0.73 4.82 -11.88
C ILE A 87 -0.02 5.34 -13.12
N LEU A 88 0.64 4.43 -13.81
CA LEU A 88 1.32 4.67 -15.08
C LEU A 88 0.60 3.92 -16.20
N GLU A 89 1.02 4.13 -17.45
CA GLU A 89 0.40 3.50 -18.62
C GLU A 89 0.33 1.97 -18.49
N ASN A 90 1.48 1.33 -18.21
CA ASN A 90 1.61 -0.13 -18.15
C ASN A 90 1.81 -0.69 -16.74
N SER A 91 1.80 0.14 -15.70
CA SER A 91 2.13 -0.28 -14.34
C SER A 91 1.42 0.53 -13.27
N ALA A 92 1.44 0.02 -12.04
CA ALA A 92 1.19 0.80 -10.84
C ALA A 92 2.33 0.65 -9.84
N SER A 93 2.44 1.55 -8.86
CA SER A 93 3.38 1.45 -7.74
C SER A 93 2.61 1.46 -6.41
N ALA A 94 3.13 0.76 -5.39
CA ALA A 94 2.68 0.84 -4.00
C ALA A 94 3.76 1.57 -3.20
N PHE A 95 3.67 2.90 -3.15
CA PHE A 95 4.71 3.75 -2.57
C PHE A 95 4.72 3.67 -1.04
N TYR A 96 3.58 3.96 -0.42
CA TYR A 96 3.41 3.98 1.03
C TYR A 96 2.01 3.54 1.42
N THR A 97 1.86 2.88 2.58
CA THR A 97 0.56 2.41 3.07
C THR A 97 0.46 2.67 4.56
N PHE A 98 -0.62 3.32 4.96
CA PHE A 98 -1.01 3.50 6.36
C PHE A 98 -2.43 3.00 6.57
N PHE A 99 -2.71 2.51 7.77
CA PHE A 99 -3.93 1.78 8.06
C PHE A 99 -4.20 1.72 9.56
N ASP A 100 -5.40 1.31 9.94
CA ASP A 100 -5.77 1.17 11.35
C ASP A 100 -4.88 0.10 12.00
N PRO A 101 -4.03 0.47 12.98
CA PRO A 101 -3.04 -0.43 13.54
C PRO A 101 -3.66 -1.57 14.37
N VAL A 102 -4.90 -1.43 14.85
CA VAL A 102 -5.61 -2.42 15.67
C VAL A 102 -6.57 -3.30 14.88
N TYR A 103 -6.69 -3.09 13.57
CA TYR A 103 -7.53 -3.92 12.71
C TYR A 103 -7.00 -5.36 12.61
N GLU A 104 -7.88 -6.37 12.72
CA GLU A 104 -7.48 -7.78 12.81
C GLU A 104 -6.86 -8.34 11.52
N LEU A 105 -7.30 -7.85 10.36
CA LEU A 105 -6.73 -8.26 9.07
C LEU A 105 -5.42 -7.53 8.78
N SER A 106 -4.53 -8.19 8.05
CA SER A 106 -3.30 -7.57 7.53
C SER A 106 -3.63 -6.58 6.41
N LEU A 107 -4.07 -5.37 6.77
CA LEU A 107 -4.53 -4.34 5.83
C LEU A 107 -3.44 -3.92 4.85
N GLY A 108 -2.17 -3.85 5.26
CA GLY A 108 -1.07 -3.57 4.33
C GLY A 108 -0.92 -4.64 3.25
N THR A 109 -1.06 -5.93 3.60
CA THR A 109 -1.05 -7.01 2.59
C THR A 109 -2.33 -6.99 1.75
N TYR A 110 -3.47 -6.69 2.34
CA TYR A 110 -4.75 -6.62 1.63
C TYR A 110 -4.76 -5.47 0.61
N ALA A 111 -4.19 -4.30 0.95
CA ALA A 111 -4.01 -3.19 0.02
C ALA A 111 -3.21 -3.60 -1.22
N VAL A 112 -2.13 -4.36 -1.06
CA VAL A 112 -1.39 -4.90 -2.20
C VAL A 112 -2.25 -5.84 -3.05
N LEU A 113 -3.09 -6.67 -2.43
CA LEU A 113 -4.02 -7.53 -3.17
C LEU A 113 -5.07 -6.71 -3.95
N CYS A 114 -5.57 -5.62 -3.39
CA CYS A 114 -6.45 -4.68 -4.10
C CYS A 114 -5.74 -4.01 -5.27
N GLN A 115 -4.49 -3.57 -5.11
CA GLN A 115 -3.69 -2.99 -6.20
C GLN A 115 -3.41 -4.01 -7.32
N LEU A 116 -3.15 -5.28 -6.96
CA LEU A 116 -3.03 -6.37 -7.92
C LEU A 116 -4.35 -6.60 -8.67
N GLU A 117 -5.48 -6.55 -7.97
CA GLU A 117 -6.78 -6.68 -8.61
C GLU A 117 -7.08 -5.49 -9.54
N TYR A 118 -6.75 -4.25 -9.12
CA TYR A 118 -6.83 -3.07 -9.97
C TYR A 118 -5.99 -3.23 -11.24
N CYS A 119 -4.71 -3.59 -11.10
CA CYS A 119 -3.85 -3.80 -12.25
C CYS A 119 -4.44 -4.85 -13.22
N ARG A 120 -5.22 -5.83 -12.72
CA ARG A 120 -5.78 -6.93 -13.52
C ARG A 120 -6.99 -6.44 -14.29
N GLN A 121 -7.83 -5.65 -13.64
CA GLN A 121 -9.01 -5.02 -14.25
C GLN A 121 -8.63 -4.03 -15.36
N TYR A 122 -7.52 -3.30 -15.17
CA TYR A 122 -7.07 -2.24 -16.08
C TYR A 122 -5.87 -2.64 -16.95
N ASN A 123 -5.63 -3.94 -17.13
CA ASN A 123 -4.57 -4.50 -17.99
C ASN A 123 -3.16 -3.94 -17.75
N LYS A 124 -2.85 -3.56 -16.50
CA LYS A 124 -1.50 -3.15 -16.12
C LYS A 124 -0.60 -4.39 -16.05
N GLN A 125 0.58 -4.27 -16.64
CA GLN A 125 1.53 -5.37 -16.71
C GLN A 125 2.27 -5.58 -15.38
N TRP A 126 2.51 -4.50 -14.63
CA TRP A 126 3.37 -4.53 -13.45
C TRP A 126 2.74 -3.83 -12.25
N LEU A 127 3.01 -4.36 -11.04
CA LEU A 127 2.83 -3.66 -9.78
C LEU A 127 4.19 -3.59 -9.07
N TYR A 128 4.72 -2.39 -8.92
CA TYR A 128 5.97 -2.14 -8.21
C TYR A 128 5.68 -1.95 -6.72
N LEU A 129 6.10 -2.87 -5.87
CA LEU A 129 5.81 -2.80 -4.42
C LEU A 129 6.70 -1.80 -3.65
N GLY A 130 7.36 -0.88 -4.34
CA GLY A 130 8.32 0.07 -3.76
C GLY A 130 9.61 -0.59 -3.25
N TYR A 131 10.47 0.23 -2.64
CA TYR A 131 11.73 -0.24 -2.05
C TYR A 131 11.45 -1.22 -0.89
N GLN A 132 12.31 -2.22 -0.69
CA GLN A 132 12.30 -3.10 0.48
C GLN A 132 13.56 -2.82 1.29
N ILE A 133 13.42 -2.33 2.52
CA ILE A 133 14.54 -2.24 3.48
C ILE A 133 14.54 -3.56 4.25
N ASP A 134 15.54 -4.40 4.01
CA ASP A 134 15.58 -5.78 4.54
C ASP A 134 15.61 -5.83 6.08
N ASP A 135 16.12 -4.79 6.75
CA ASP A 135 16.18 -4.71 8.22
C ASP A 135 14.94 -4.06 8.87
N CYS A 136 13.87 -3.77 8.12
CA CYS A 136 12.66 -3.16 8.65
C CYS A 136 11.55 -4.21 8.85
N PRO A 137 11.17 -4.57 10.10
CA PRO A 137 10.11 -5.54 10.37
C PRO A 137 8.77 -5.18 9.72
N ALA A 138 8.47 -3.89 9.56
CA ALA A 138 7.28 -3.39 8.89
C ALA A 138 7.27 -3.66 7.38
N MET A 139 8.42 -3.97 6.76
CA MET A 139 8.57 -4.23 5.32
C MET A 139 8.76 -5.72 4.98
N ASN A 140 8.88 -6.59 6.00
CA ASN A 140 9.06 -8.04 5.83
C ASN A 140 7.92 -8.71 5.04
N TYR A 141 6.72 -8.12 4.98
CA TYR A 141 5.61 -8.69 4.21
C TYR A 141 5.87 -8.69 2.69
N LYS A 142 6.72 -7.78 2.17
CA LYS A 142 7.04 -7.68 0.73
C LYS A 142 7.76 -8.94 0.20
N THR A 143 8.50 -9.65 1.06
CA THR A 143 9.16 -10.93 0.73
C THR A 143 8.19 -12.05 0.33
N ARG A 144 6.91 -11.93 0.73
CA ARG A 144 5.87 -12.95 0.51
C ARG A 144 5.16 -12.79 -0.84
N PHE A 145 5.48 -11.75 -1.59
CA PHE A 145 5.06 -11.54 -2.97
C PHE A 145 6.22 -11.92 -3.90
N GLN A 146 6.29 -13.18 -4.34
CA GLN A 146 7.35 -13.62 -5.26
C GLN A 146 6.92 -13.54 -6.73
N ARG A 147 7.46 -12.55 -7.46
CA ARG A 147 8.36 -12.71 -8.63
C ARG A 147 8.72 -11.33 -9.20
N HIS A 148 10.04 -11.10 -9.27
CA HIS A 148 10.82 -10.07 -10.00
C HIS A 148 10.27 -8.64 -9.87
N GLN A 149 10.74 -7.83 -8.93
CA GLN A 149 12.10 -7.31 -8.95
C GLN A 149 12.43 -6.70 -7.58
N ARG A 150 13.44 -7.21 -6.90
CA ARG A 150 14.00 -6.58 -5.70
C ARG A 150 15.10 -5.63 -6.17
N LEU A 151 15.01 -4.35 -5.80
CA LEU A 151 16.14 -3.45 -5.92
C LEU A 151 17.03 -3.66 -4.68
N VAL A 152 17.95 -4.61 -4.77
CA VAL A 152 18.96 -4.85 -3.72
C VAL A 152 20.22 -4.09 -4.11
N ASN A 153 20.70 -3.19 -3.26
CA ASN A 153 21.93 -2.41 -3.50
C ASN A 153 21.95 -1.66 -4.85
N GLN A 154 20.85 -0.98 -5.20
CA GLN A 154 20.71 -0.24 -6.47
C GLN A 154 20.88 -1.10 -7.74
N ARG A 155 20.76 -2.43 -7.63
CA ARG A 155 20.80 -3.33 -8.79
C ARG A 155 19.52 -4.15 -8.87
N TRP A 156 18.95 -4.16 -10.07
CA TRP A 156 17.83 -5.02 -10.41
C TRP A 156 18.33 -6.46 -10.51
N GLN A 157 17.81 -7.35 -9.65
CA GLN A 157 18.07 -8.80 -9.76
C GLN A 157 16.76 -9.53 -10.07
N GLY A 158 16.82 -10.33 -11.14
CA GLY A 158 15.77 -11.20 -11.65
C GLY A 158 16.00 -12.65 -11.27
#